data_AF-A0A359DEX2-F1
#
_entry.id   AF-A0A359DEX2-F1
#
_cell.length_a   1.000
_cell.length_b   1.000
_cell.length_c   1.000
_cell.angle_alpha   90.00
_cell.angle_beta   90.00
_cell.angle_gamma   90.00
#
_symmetry.space_group_name_H-M   'P 1'
#
loop_
_entity.id
_entity.type
_entity.pdbx_description
1 polymer ?
#
loop_
_entity_poly.entity_id
_entity_poly.type
_entity_poly.pdbx_seq_one_letter_code
_entity_poly.pdbx_strand_id
1 'polypeptide(L)'
;KDSEGKPEVKQRIRQLQREMAERRMMQAVPQADVVITNPTHFAVALKYDPSKGNAPVLLAKGGDFTALKIREIAQEHQVMLLESPALARAVFYST
;
A
#
# COMPACT_ATOMS: atom_id res chain seq x y z
N LYS A 1 30.91 -10.25 -25.01
CA LYS A 1 30.89 -9.24 -23.92
C LYS A 1 29.56 -9.47 -23.21
N ASP A 2 29.47 -10.52 -22.40
CA ASP A 2 28.20 -11.17 -22.03
C ASP A 2 28.07 -11.35 -20.52
N SER A 3 28.38 -10.29 -19.79
CA SER A 3 28.32 -10.26 -18.32
C SER A 3 27.07 -9.55 -17.79
N GLU A 4 26.02 -9.40 -18.61
CA GLU A 4 24.70 -8.91 -18.16
C GLU A 4 23.87 -10.01 -17.48
N GLY A 5 24.43 -10.60 -16.43
CA GLY A 5 23.73 -11.31 -15.36
C GLY A 5 22.89 -12.52 -15.75
N LYS A 6 23.31 -13.71 -15.29
CA LYS A 6 22.51 -14.95 -15.33
C LYS A 6 21.03 -14.67 -14.95
N PRO A 7 20.04 -15.26 -15.63
CA PRO A 7 18.61 -15.02 -15.38
C PRO A 7 18.22 -15.10 -13.90
N GLU A 8 18.84 -16.01 -13.14
CA GLU A 8 18.68 -16.20 -11.70
C GLU A 8 19.04 -14.93 -10.89
N VAL A 9 20.13 -14.26 -11.25
CA VAL A 9 20.59 -13.02 -10.58
C VAL A 9 19.61 -11.88 -10.84
N LYS A 10 19.11 -11.75 -12.08
CA LYS A 10 18.09 -10.75 -12.44
C LYS A 10 16.77 -11.00 -11.69
N GLN A 11 16.34 -12.25 -11.57
CA GLN A 11 15.15 -12.62 -10.79
C GLN A 11 15.33 -12.30 -9.31
N ARG A 12 16.50 -12.61 -8.74
CA ARG A 12 16.80 -12.31 -7.33
C ARG A 12 16.80 -10.81 -7.04
N ILE A 13 17.39 -10.00 -7.92
CA ILE A 13 17.38 -8.53 -7.79
C ILE A 13 15.94 -8.00 -7.79
N ARG A 14 15.09 -8.46 -8.74
CA ARG A 14 13.68 -8.06 -8.80
C ARG A 14 12.89 -8.48 -7.56
N GLN A 15 13.20 -9.64 -6.99
CA GLN A 15 12.59 -10.09 -5.74
C GLN A 15 12.96 -9.16 -4.59
N LEU A 16 14.25 -8.86 -4.41
CA LEU A 16 14.73 -7.94 -3.37
C LEU A 16 14.15 -6.53 -3.54
N GLN A 17 14.04 -6.04 -4.78
CA GLN A 17 13.43 -4.74 -5.07
C GLN A 17 11.95 -4.70 -4.66
N ARG A 18 11.20 -5.78 -4.94
CA ARG A 18 9.80 -5.90 -4.50
C ARG A 18 9.68 -5.93 -2.99
N GLU A 19 10.49 -6.74 -2.31
CA GLU A 19 10.51 -6.80 -0.84
C GLU A 19 10.82 -5.43 -0.22
N MET A 20 11.78 -4.68 -0.77
CA MET A 20 12.09 -3.34 -0.31
C MET A 20 10.95 -2.35 -0.56
N ALA A 21 10.29 -2.42 -1.72
CA ALA A 21 9.15 -1.57 -2.05
C ALA A 21 7.96 -1.85 -1.12
N GLU A 22 7.66 -3.12 -0.84
CA GLU A 22 6.62 -3.51 0.10
C GLU A 22 6.92 -3.00 1.52
N ARG A 23 8.16 -3.13 2.00
CA ARG A 23 8.56 -2.59 3.30
C ARG A 23 8.36 -1.08 3.38
N ARG A 24 8.77 -0.33 2.35
CA ARG A 24 8.59 1.13 2.30
C ARG A 24 7.11 1.52 2.27
N MET A 25 6.29 0.78 1.51
CA MET A 25 4.85 1.00 1.47
C MET A 25 4.22 0.79 2.85
N MET A 26 4.59 -0.28 3.56
CA MET A 26 4.08 -0.56 4.91
C MET A 26 4.51 0.50 5.93
N GLN A 27 5.75 1.02 5.82
CA GLN A 27 6.24 2.13 6.66
C GLN A 27 5.50 3.46 6.41
N ALA A 28 4.80 3.60 5.29
CA ALA A 28 4.00 4.79 5.01
C ALA A 28 2.60 4.73 5.63
N VAL A 29 2.07 3.53 5.94
CA VAL A 29 0.71 3.35 6.51
C VAL A 29 0.47 4.16 7.78
N PRO A 30 1.40 4.25 8.76
CA PRO A 30 1.21 5.05 9.97
C PRO A 30 1.03 6.56 9.72
N GLN A 31 1.40 7.04 8.53
CA GLN A 31 1.29 8.46 8.17
C GLN A 31 -0.04 8.78 7.46
N ALA A 32 -0.89 7.77 7.24
CA ALA A 32 -2.20 7.94 6.64
C ALA A 32 -3.16 8.57 7.63
N ASP A 33 -4.09 9.38 7.11
CA ASP A 33 -5.17 9.94 7.92
C ASP A 33 -6.34 8.94 8.00
N VAL A 34 -6.54 8.18 6.93
CA VAL A 34 -7.61 7.17 6.84
C VAL A 34 -7.17 5.96 6.02
N VAL A 35 -7.60 4.78 6.45
CA VAL A 35 -7.51 3.53 5.71
C VAL A 35 -8.92 3.06 5.36
N ILE A 36 -9.20 3.01 4.05
CA ILE A 36 -10.48 2.57 3.51
C ILE A 36 -10.38 1.07 3.22
N THR A 37 -11.35 0.30 3.71
CA THR A 37 -11.31 -1.17 3.65
C THR A 37 -12.53 -1.77 2.96
N ASN A 38 -12.28 -2.85 2.23
CA ASN A 38 -13.24 -3.90 1.92
C ASN A 38 -12.81 -5.11 2.77
N PRO A 39 -13.53 -5.45 3.84
CA PRO A 39 -13.01 -6.22 4.97
C PRO A 39 -12.17 -7.45 4.64
N THR A 40 -12.51 -8.21 3.61
CA THR A 40 -11.82 -9.45 3.24
C THR A 40 -10.94 -9.35 2.00
N HIS A 41 -10.91 -8.19 1.33
CA HIS A 41 -10.33 -8.10 -0.02
C HIS A 41 -9.33 -6.97 -0.21
N PHE A 42 -9.63 -5.75 0.24
CA PHE A 42 -8.83 -4.58 -0.12
C PHE A 42 -8.63 -3.63 1.04
N ALA A 43 -7.47 -3.00 1.11
CA ALA A 43 -7.20 -1.87 1.96
C ALA A 43 -6.45 -0.79 1.18
N VAL A 44 -6.81 0.47 1.42
CA VAL A 44 -6.27 1.65 0.75
C VAL A 44 -6.00 2.72 1.81
N ALA A 45 -4.74 3.11 1.98
CA ALA A 45 -4.31 4.13 2.94
C ALA A 45 -4.14 5.48 2.24
N LEU A 46 -4.89 6.49 2.67
CA LEU A 46 -4.88 7.83 2.09
C LEU A 46 -4.39 8.86 3.09
N LYS A 47 -3.69 9.86 2.57
CA LYS A 47 -3.29 11.06 3.30
C LYS A 47 -3.84 12.30 2.60
N TYR A 48 -4.48 13.19 3.34
CA TYR A 48 -5.01 14.44 2.85
C TYR A 48 -4.34 15.61 3.56
N ASP A 49 -3.67 16.46 2.78
CA ASP A 49 -3.04 17.68 3.28
C ASP A 49 -3.83 18.89 2.77
N PRO A 50 -4.68 19.52 3.62
CA PRO A 50 -5.51 20.64 3.19
C PRO A 50 -4.67 21.86 2.77
N SER A 51 -3.44 22.00 3.29
CA SER A 51 -2.56 23.11 2.95
C SER A 51 -2.03 23.05 1.51
N LYS A 52 -1.96 21.85 0.93
CA LYS A 52 -1.51 21.63 -0.45
C LYS A 52 -2.62 21.77 -1.49
N GLY A 53 -3.88 21.92 -1.06
CA GLY A 53 -5.03 22.16 -1.95
C GLY A 53 -5.31 21.05 -2.97
N ASN A 54 -4.63 19.90 -2.87
CA ASN A 54 -4.70 18.80 -3.83
C ASN A 54 -5.58 17.65 -3.33
N ALA A 55 -5.98 16.76 -4.24
CA ALA A 55 -6.64 15.51 -3.90
C ALA A 55 -5.82 14.67 -2.90
N PRO A 56 -6.47 13.78 -2.12
CA PRO A 56 -5.77 12.87 -1.23
C PRO A 56 -4.71 12.04 -1.96
N VAL A 57 -3.57 11.83 -1.30
CA VAL A 57 -2.46 11.04 -1.80
C VAL A 57 -2.58 9.61 -1.30
N LEU A 58 -2.40 8.66 -2.21
CA LEU A 58 -2.32 7.25 -1.89
C LEU A 58 -0.94 6.91 -1.29
N LEU A 59 -0.92 6.43 -0.05
CA LEU A 59 0.31 5.99 0.62
C LEU A 59 0.56 4.49 0.48
N ALA A 60 -0.51 3.69 0.57
CA ALA A 60 -0.44 2.24 0.46
C ALA A 60 -1.74 1.68 -0.11
N LYS A 61 -1.64 0.60 -0.87
CA LYS A 61 -2.80 -0.24 -1.21
C LYS A 61 -2.40 -1.70 -1.24
N GLY A 62 -3.33 -2.57 -0.89
CA GLY A 62 -3.09 -4.01 -0.85
C GLY A 62 -4.37 -4.80 -1.05
N GLY A 63 -4.22 -5.96 -1.67
CA GLY A 63 -5.22 -7.02 -1.71
C GLY A 63 -4.90 -8.10 -0.67
N ASP A 64 -5.91 -8.87 -0.28
CA ASP A 64 -5.80 -10.12 0.51
C ASP A 64 -4.86 -9.97 1.72
N PHE A 65 -3.73 -10.68 1.73
CA PHE A 65 -2.76 -10.66 2.82
C PHE A 65 -2.13 -9.28 3.05
N THR A 66 -1.87 -8.53 1.98
CA THR A 66 -1.35 -7.16 2.09
C THR A 66 -2.40 -6.24 2.67
N ALA A 67 -3.68 -6.43 2.34
CA ALA A 67 -4.78 -5.68 2.94
C ALA A 67 -4.88 -5.94 4.45
N LEU A 68 -4.74 -7.21 4.87
CA LEU A 68 -4.72 -7.60 6.29
C LEU A 68 -3.59 -6.86 7.03
N LYS A 69 -2.37 -6.89 6.51
CA LYS A 69 -1.23 -6.18 7.11
C LYS A 69 -1.43 -4.68 7.22
N ILE A 70 -1.99 -4.04 6.19
CA ILE A 70 -2.30 -2.60 6.23
C ILE A 70 -3.27 -2.30 7.37
N ARG A 71 -4.30 -3.15 7.56
CA ARG A 71 -5.27 -3.00 8.65
C ARG A 71 -4.62 -3.18 10.02
N GLU A 72 -3.76 -4.19 10.19
CA GLU A 72 -3.05 -4.43 11.45
C GLU A 72 -2.19 -3.22 11.84
N ILE A 73 -1.37 -2.71 10.91
CA ILE A 73 -0.53 -1.52 11.14
C ILE A 73 -1.40 -0.30 11.43
N ALA A 74 -2.50 -0.11 10.70
CA ALA A 74 -3.42 1.00 10.93
C ALA A 74 -4.03 0.94 12.34
N GLN A 75 -4.41 -0.25 12.82
CA GLN A 75 -4.92 -0.43 14.18
C GLN A 75 -3.85 -0.14 15.24
N GLU A 76 -2.63 -0.67 15.05
CA GLU A 76 -1.50 -0.46 15.95
C GLU A 76 -1.17 1.04 16.11
N HIS A 77 -1.22 1.79 15.01
CA HIS A 77 -0.93 3.22 14.97
C HIS A 77 -2.15 4.12 15.14
N GLN A 78 -3.32 3.57 15.48
CA GLN A 78 -4.57 4.32 15.70
C GLN A 78 -5.01 5.17 14.49
N VAL A 79 -4.68 4.73 13.28
CA VAL A 79 -5.16 5.33 12.04
C VAL A 79 -6.65 4.97 11.85
N MET A 80 -7.45 5.93 11.42
CA MET A 80 -8.89 5.74 11.23
C MET A 80 -9.15 4.64 10.17
N LEU A 81 -9.88 3.60 10.55
CA LEU A 81 -10.37 2.59 9.62
C LEU A 81 -11.81 2.93 9.20
N LEU A 82 -12.01 3.10 7.89
CA LEU A 82 -13.33 3.32 7.30
C LEU A 82 -13.70 2.09 6.47
N GLU A 83 -14.78 1.41 6.85
CA GLU A 83 -15.33 0.33 6.03
C GLU A 83 -16.19 0.91 4.92
N SER A 84 -15.73 0.77 3.68
CA SER A 84 -16.50 1.16 2.49
C SER A 84 -16.08 0.29 1.32
N PRO A 85 -16.72 -0.89 1.13
CA PRO A 85 -16.30 -1.85 0.11
C PRO A 85 -16.36 -1.30 -1.31
N ALA A 86 -17.34 -0.45 -1.63
CA ALA A 86 -17.46 0.19 -2.94
C ALA A 86 -16.31 1.17 -3.20
N LEU A 87 -16.01 2.03 -2.23
CA LEU A 87 -14.94 3.02 -2.34
C LEU A 87 -13.56 2.37 -2.36
N ALA A 88 -13.33 1.38 -1.49
CA ALA A 88 -12.07 0.62 -1.46
C ALA A 88 -11.80 -0.04 -2.83
N ARG A 89 -12.80 -0.69 -3.43
CA ARG A 89 -12.68 -1.28 -4.77
C ARG A 89 -12.40 -0.22 -5.83
N ALA A 90 -13.17 0.86 -5.85
CA ALA A 90 -13.00 1.93 -6.83
C ALA A 90 -11.57 2.50 -6.80
N VAL A 91 -11.09 2.90 -5.62
CA VAL A 91 -9.76 3.49 -5.47
C VAL A 91 -8.65 2.47 -5.76
N PHE A 92 -8.81 1.22 -5.35
CA PHE A 92 -7.81 0.17 -5.59
C PHE A 92 -7.53 -0.04 -7.08
N TYR A 93 -8.57 -0.04 -7.91
CA TYR A 93 -8.47 -0.26 -9.37
C TYR A 93 -8.28 1.02 -10.19
N SER A 94 -8.59 2.21 -9.65
CA SER A 94 -8.46 3.47 -10.37
C SER A 94 -7.13 4.20 -10.17
N THR A 95 -6.22 3.64 -9.37
CA THR A 95 -4.89 4.19 -9.05
C THR A 95 -3.79 3.28 -9.54
#